data_AF-A0A7X2TD36-F1
#
_entry.id   AF-A0A7X2TD36-F1
#
_cell.length_a   1.000
_cell.length_b   1.000
_cell.length_c   1.000
_cell.angle_alpha   90.00
_cell.angle_beta   90.00
_cell.angle_gamma   90.00
#
_symmetry.space_group_name_H-M   'P 1'
#
loop_
_entity.id
_entity.type
_entity.pdbx_description
1 polymer ?
#
loop_
_entity_poly.entity_id
_entity_poly.type
_entity_poly.pdbx_seq_one_letter_code
_entity_poly.pdbx_strand_id
1 'polypeptide(L)' 'MFAIDKTLLKPNIPRTVRFTPILYDWITEVSEKEGLSFNQVVLLCCKNAKDQYVETETPNEKE' A
#
# COMPACT_ATOMS: atom_id res chain seq x y z
N MET A 1 7.57 -2.41 11.58
CA MET A 1 8.67 -1.46 11.26
C MET A 1 8.53 -1.12 9.78
N PHE A 2 8.43 0.15 9.42
CA PHE A 2 8.24 0.60 8.03
C PHE A 2 9.57 0.42 7.28
N ALA A 3 9.78 -0.76 6.70
CA ALA A 3 11.02 -1.09 6.00
C ALA A 3 10.92 -0.59 4.55
N ILE A 4 11.71 0.42 4.21
CA ILE A 4 11.80 0.93 2.84
C ILE A 4 12.46 -0.14 1.97
N ASP A 5 11.64 -0.90 1.24
CA ASP A 5 12.14 -1.89 0.30
C ASP A 5 12.35 -1.27 -1.10
N LYS A 6 13.58 -1.40 -1.59
CA LYS A 6 14.05 -0.84 -2.87
C LYS A 6 13.47 -1.56 -4.08
N THR A 7 12.82 -2.70 -3.90
CA THR A 7 12.11 -3.45 -4.98
C THR A 7 10.94 -2.66 -5.57
N LEU A 8 10.40 -1.68 -4.85
CA LEU A 8 9.32 -0.79 -5.29
C LEU A 8 9.84 0.49 -5.98
N LEU A 9 11.15 0.61 -6.19
CA LEU A 9 11.73 1.75 -6.90
C LEU A 9 11.47 1.60 -8.40
N LYS A 10 10.75 2.58 -8.98
CA LYS A 10 10.31 2.71 -10.39
C LYS A 10 8.97 2.02 -10.75
N PRO A 11 7.86 2.37 -10.09
CA PRO A 11 6.54 2.02 -10.59
C PRO A 11 6.32 2.66 -11.97
N ASN A 12 6.12 1.84 -13.00
CA ASN A 12 5.96 2.26 -14.40
C ASN A 12 4.55 2.06 -14.97
N ILE A 13 3.63 1.49 -14.19
CA ILE A 13 2.23 1.26 -14.58
C ILE A 13 1.35 2.28 -13.84
N PRO A 14 0.85 3.33 -14.52
CA PRO A 14 -0.08 4.27 -13.89
C PRO A 14 -1.46 3.61 -13.69
N ARG A 15 -2.01 3.76 -12.49
CA ARG A 15 -3.37 3.34 -12.14
C ARG A 15 -4.05 4.38 -11.27
N THR A 16 -5.31 4.66 -11.58
CA THR A 16 -6.14 5.56 -10.76
C THR A 16 -6.80 4.75 -9.64
N VAL A 17 -6.55 5.15 -8.39
CA VAL A 17 -7.19 4.59 -7.19
C VAL A 17 -8.00 5.69 -6.53
N ARG A 18 -9.24 5.38 -6.13
CA ARG A 18 -10.09 6.32 -5.38
C ARG A 18 -9.89 6.09 -3.88
N PHE A 19 -9.53 7.15 -3.17
CA PHE A 19 -9.35 7.14 -1.72
C PHE A 19 -10.52 7.82 -1.02
N THR A 20 -10.82 7.40 0.21
CA THR A 20 -11.65 8.19 1.11
C THR A 20 -10.83 9.38 1.63
N PRO A 21 -11.47 10.50 2.01
CA PRO A 21 -10.75 11.69 2.50
C PRO A 21 -9.82 11.36 3.67
N ILE A 22 -10.31 10.59 4.64
CA ILE A 22 -9.56 10.18 5.84
C ILE A 22 -8.26 9.44 5.45
N LEU A 23 -8.35 8.52 4.49
CA LEU A 23 -7.19 7.74 4.08
C LEU A 23 -6.22 8.58 3.24
N TYR A 24 -6.74 9.47 2.39
CA TYR A 24 -5.92 10.39 1.61
C TYR A 24 -5.12 11.33 2.50
N ASP A 25 -5.78 11.94 3.49
CA ASP A 25 -5.13 12.89 4.42
C ASP A 25 -4.03 12.19 5.22
N TRP A 26 -4.31 10.98 5.72
CA TRP A 26 -3.32 10.19 6.45
C TRP A 26 -2.11 9.79 5.60
N ILE A 27 -2.31 9.32 4.37
CA ILE A 27 -1.19 8.98 3.47
C ILE A 27 -0.37 10.22 3.14
N THR A 28 -1.04 11.36 2.96
CA THR A 28 -0.38 12.64 2.66
C THR A 28 0.50 13.07 3.84
N GLU A 29 -0.03 13.06 5.07
CA GLU A 29 0.74 13.39 6.28
C GLU A 29 1.98 12.48 6.45
N VAL A 30 1.81 11.17 6.23
CA VAL A 30 2.93 10.21 6.27
C VAL A 30 3.97 10.51 5.18
N SER A 31 3.52 10.88 3.98
CA SER A 31 4.41 11.21 2.87
C SER A 31 5.26 12.45 3.16
N GLU A 32 4.66 13.48 3.77
CA GLU A 32 5.35 14.71 4.17
C GLU A 32 6.33 14.46 5.31
N LYS A 33 5.93 13.68 6.31
CA LYS A 33 6.75 13.37 7.47
C LYS A 33 8.02 12.58 7.12
N GLU A 34 7.91 11.62 6.21
CA GLU A 34 9.01 10.73 5.82
C GLU A 34 9.78 11.23 4.57
N GLY A 35 9.31 12.31 3.93
CA GLY A 35 9.92 12.85 2.71
C GLY A 35 9.82 11.89 1.51
N LEU A 36 8.77 11.07 1.46
CA LEU A 36 8.52 10.10 0.39
C LEU A 36 7.43 10.62 -0.55
N SER A 37 7.48 10.20 -1.81
CA SER A 37 6.36 10.48 -2.71
C SER A 37 5.11 9.75 -2.25
N PHE A 38 3.93 10.36 -2.42
CA PHE A 38 2.64 9.75 -2.13
C PHE A 38 2.52 8.33 -2.71
N ASN A 39 2.98 8.15 -3.95
CA ASN A 39 2.98 6.85 -4.64
C ASN A 39 3.87 5.81 -3.93
N GLN A 40 5.05 6.21 -3.42
CA GLN A 40 5.91 5.30 -2.65
C GLN A 40 5.25 4.84 -1.34
N VAL A 41 4.56 5.76 -0.64
CA VAL A 41 3.83 5.41 0.59
C VAL A 41 2.71 4.42 0.29
N VAL A 42 1.92 4.66 -0.76
CA VAL A 42 0.86 3.75 -1.20
C VAL A 42 1.41 2.35 -1.49
N LEU A 43 2.51 2.27 -2.26
CA LEU A 43 3.13 0.97 -2.59
C LEU A 43 3.65 0.24 -1.35
N LEU A 44 4.22 0.97 -0.40
CA LEU A 44 4.72 0.38 0.84
C LEU A 44 3.58 -0.11 1.73
N CYS A 45 2.46 0.62 1.79
CA CYS A 45 1.24 0.15 2.42
C CYS A 45 0.72 -1.14 1.78
N CYS A 46 0.65 -1.21 0.45
CA CYS A 46 0.23 -2.42 -0.27
C CYS A 46 1.16 -3.60 -0.01
N LYS A 47 2.48 -3.37 0.01
CA LYS A 47 3.45 -4.42 0.32
C LYS A 47 3.27 -4.94 1.75
N ASN A 48 3.18 -4.05 2.73
CA ASN A 48 2.99 -4.44 4.12
C ASN A 48 1.66 -5.21 4.30
N ALA A 49 0.59 -4.77 3.64
CA ALA A 49 -0.67 -5.49 3.63
C ALA A 49 -0.51 -6.88 3.00
N LYS A 50 0.21 -7.02 1.88
CA LYS A 50 0.50 -8.32 1.26
C LYS A 50 1.34 -9.23 2.16
N ASP A 51 2.32 -8.70 2.87
CA ASP A 51 3.19 -9.49 3.77
C ASP A 51 2.42 -9.95 5.02
N GLN A 52 1.41 -9.18 5.46
CA GLN A 52 0.51 -9.54 6.55
C GLN A 52 -0.71 -10.36 6.10
N TYR A 53 -0.98 -10.39 4.78
CA TYR A 53 -2.06 -11.17 4.21
C TYR A 53 -1.67 -12.65 4.28
N VAL A 54 -2.07 -13.28 5.39
CA VAL A 54 -2.14 -14.73 5.49
C VAL A 54 -3.33 -15.14 4.64
N GLU A 55 -3.12 -16.02 3.66
CA GLU A 55 -4.21 -16.73 2.99
C GLU A 55 -4.99 -17.47 4.09
N THR A 56 -6.04 -16.85 4.61
CA THR A 56 -7.13 -17.63 5.16
C THR A 56 -7.68 -18.37 3.96
N GLU A 57 -7.42 -19.68 3.88
CA GLU A 57 -8.26 -20.57 3.11
C GLU A 57 -9.70 -20.24 3.47
N THR A 58 -10.38 -19.46 2.64
CA THR A 58 -11.83 -19.45 2.61
C THR A 58 -12.23 -20.90 2.40
N PRO A 59 -12.99 -21.52 3.31
CA PRO A 59 -13.56 -22.83 3.04
C PRO A 59 -14.27 -22.71 1.72
N ASN A 60 -13.83 -23.53 0.77
CA ASN A 60 -14.43 -23.72 -0.53
C ASN A 60 -15.95 -23.86 -0.33
N GLU A 61 -16.73 -22.82 -0.61
CA GLU A 61 -18.18 -22.95 -0.84
C GLU A 61 -18.29 -23.74 -2.14
N LYS A 62 -18.24 -25.07 -2.01
CA LYS A 62 -18.61 -26.00 -3.06
C LYS A 62 -20.13 -25.92 -3.21
N GLU A 63 -20.56 -25.53 -4.40
CA GLU A 63 -21.88 -25.81 -4.97
C GLU A 63 -22.26 -27.29 -4.83
#